data_AF-A0AAC8YQM9-F1
#
_entry.id   AF-A0AAC8YQM9-F1
#
_cell.length_a   1.000
_cell.length_b   1.000
_cell.length_c   1.000
_cell.angle_alpha   90.00
_cell.angle_beta   90.00
_cell.angle_gamma   90.00
#
_symmetry.space_group_name_H-M   'P 1'
#
loop_
_entity.id
_entity.type
_entity.pdbx_description
1 polymer ?
#
loop_
_entity_poly.entity_id
_entity_poly.type
_entity_poly.pdbx_seq_one_letter_code
_entity_poly.pdbx_strand_id
1 'polypeptide(L)'
;MWTRQHKQTNTGRLIVPALAVMFLSYFGFHAYHGEFGIYSKYRLEARAIALQARLDTVRAQRLDVERRVHMLHDGSLEKDMLDEQARNALNMSHADELTIMRPSGRRIN
;
A
#
# COMPACT_ATOMS: atom_id res chain seq x y z
N MET A 1 -39.40 -71.00 41.86
CA MET A 1 -39.33 -69.52 41.98
C MET A 1 -38.37 -69.03 40.92
N TRP A 2 -38.84 -68.19 39.98
CA TRP A 2 -38.06 -67.73 38.82
C TRP A 2 -37.40 -66.39 39.14
N THR A 3 -36.07 -66.33 39.21
CA THR A 3 -35.34 -65.06 39.38
C THR A 3 -34.86 -64.57 38.01
N ARG A 4 -35.52 -63.55 37.45
CA ARG A 4 -35.04 -62.85 36.24
C ARG A 4 -33.88 -61.94 36.62
N GLN A 5 -32.64 -62.35 36.34
CA GLN A 5 -31.49 -61.46 36.43
C GLN A 5 -31.37 -60.67 35.13
N HIS A 6 -31.61 -59.37 35.18
CA HIS A 6 -31.34 -58.47 34.05
C HIS A 6 -29.82 -58.23 33.96
N LYS A 7 -29.20 -58.62 32.85
CA LYS A 7 -27.79 -58.37 32.60
C LYS A 7 -27.61 -56.87 32.33
N GLN A 8 -26.98 -56.14 33.25
CA GLN A 8 -26.65 -54.73 33.04
C GLN A 8 -25.55 -54.63 31.99
N THR A 9 -25.91 -54.35 30.74
CA THR A 9 -24.96 -54.12 29.65
C THR A 9 -24.49 -52.67 29.66
N ASN A 10 -23.18 -52.48 29.85
CA ASN A 10 -22.54 -51.17 29.97
C ASN A 10 -22.28 -50.45 28.63
N THR A 11 -22.86 -50.96 27.53
CA THR A 11 -22.57 -50.53 26.16
C THR A 11 -22.83 -49.03 25.93
N GLY A 12 -23.78 -48.43 26.66
CA GLY A 12 -24.06 -47.00 26.59
C GLY A 12 -22.93 -46.10 27.07
N ARG A 13 -21.95 -46.61 27.84
CA ARG A 13 -20.83 -45.81 28.37
C ARG A 13 -19.85 -45.33 27.30
N LEU A 14 -19.82 -45.99 26.14
CA LEU A 14 -18.90 -45.63 25.05
C LEU A 14 -19.50 -44.63 24.04
N ILE A 15 -20.80 -44.36 24.11
CA ILE A 15 -21.48 -43.47 23.16
C ILE A 15 -20.96 -42.03 23.30
N VAL A 16 -20.92 -41.53 24.54
CA VAL A 16 -20.44 -40.17 24.83
C VAL A 16 -18.98 -39.95 24.41
N PRO A 17 -18.00 -40.80 24.80
CA PRO A 17 -16.63 -40.61 24.36
C PRO A 17 -16.45 -40.80 22.84
N ALA A 18 -17.19 -41.71 22.20
CA ALA A 18 -17.13 -41.87 20.75
C ALA A 18 -17.63 -40.62 20.01
N LEU A 19 -18.74 -40.03 20.45
CA LEU A 19 -19.23 -38.76 19.92
C LEU A 19 -18.23 -37.63 20.17
N ALA A 20 -17.65 -37.55 21.37
CA ALA A 20 -16.64 -36.53 21.69
C ALA A 20 -15.42 -36.61 20.76
N VAL A 21 -14.89 -37.81 20.50
CA VAL A 21 -13.77 -38.02 19.57
C VAL A 21 -14.15 -37.61 18.14
N MET A 22 -15.37 -37.91 17.70
CA MET A 22 -15.88 -37.51 16.39
C MET A 22 -15.91 -35.97 16.25
N PHE A 23 -16.49 -35.27 17.22
CA PHE A 23 -16.53 -33.81 17.23
C PHE A 23 -15.15 -33.19 17.31
N LEU A 24 -14.27 -33.68 18.19
CA LEU A 24 -12.89 -33.19 18.31
C LEU A 24 -12.11 -33.38 17.00
N SER A 25 -12.32 -34.49 16.31
CA SER A 25 -11.68 -34.74 15.01
C SER A 25 -12.16 -33.75 13.95
N TYR A 26 -13.48 -33.50 13.89
CA TYR A 26 -14.06 -32.52 12.96
C TYR A 26 -13.55 -31.10 13.22
N PHE A 27 -13.64 -30.64 14.47
CA PHE A 27 -13.15 -29.32 14.85
C PHE A 27 -11.64 -29.19 14.70
N GLY A 28 -10.88 -30.23 15.04
CA GLY A 28 -9.45 -30.28 14.81
C GLY A 28 -9.11 -30.11 13.34
N PHE A 29 -9.71 -30.89 12.45
CA PHE A 29 -9.50 -30.78 11.00
C PHE A 29 -9.84 -29.38 10.47
N HIS A 30 -10.99 -28.82 10.87
CA HIS A 30 -11.41 -27.48 10.47
C HIS A 30 -10.56 -26.36 11.08
N ALA A 31 -9.94 -26.56 12.25
CA ALA A 31 -9.01 -25.59 12.83
C ALA A 31 -7.70 -25.46 11.99
N TYR A 32 -7.31 -26.52 11.29
CA TYR A 32 -6.16 -26.47 10.38
C TYR A 32 -6.56 -26.02 8.97
N HIS A 33 -7.64 -26.56 8.40
CA HIS A 33 -8.00 -26.36 6.99
C HIS A 33 -9.09 -25.31 6.74
N GLY A 34 -9.76 -24.83 7.78
CA GLY A 34 -10.85 -23.86 7.66
C GLY A 34 -10.36 -22.46 7.30
N GLU A 35 -11.28 -21.62 6.81
CA GLU A 35 -11.00 -20.22 6.46
C GLU A 35 -10.50 -19.38 7.64
N PHE A 36 -10.83 -19.76 8.88
CA PHE A 36 -10.34 -19.12 10.11
C PHE A 36 -9.26 -19.94 10.81
N GLY A 37 -8.69 -20.93 10.11
CA GLY A 37 -7.68 -21.80 10.66
C GLY A 37 -6.32 -21.13 10.82
N ILE A 38 -5.40 -21.84 11.47
CA ILE A 38 -4.05 -21.33 11.77
C ILE A 38 -3.33 -20.88 10.48
N TYR A 39 -3.49 -21.63 9.39
CA TYR A 39 -2.87 -21.31 8.10
C TYR A 39 -3.43 -20.05 7.44
N SER A 40 -4.73 -19.76 7.62
CA SER A 40 -5.31 -18.55 7.03
C SER A 40 -4.82 -17.29 7.73
N LYS A 41 -4.61 -17.34 9.05
CA LYS A 41 -3.98 -16.27 9.81
C LYS A 41 -2.60 -15.92 9.24
N TYR A 42 -1.72 -16.93 9.05
CA TYR A 42 -0.39 -16.70 8.49
C TYR A 42 -0.44 -16.10 7.07
N ARG A 43 -1.34 -16.57 6.22
CA ARG A 43 -1.52 -16.02 4.87
C ARG A 43 -2.02 -14.59 4.89
N LEU A 44 -2.95 -14.27 5.79
CA LEU A 44 -3.50 -12.92 5.94
C LEU A 44 -2.45 -11.95 6.45
N GLU A 45 -1.66 -12.37 7.44
CA GLU A 45 -0.56 -11.58 8.00
C GLU A 45 0.52 -11.31 6.95
N ALA A 46 0.93 -12.32 6.18
CA ALA A 46 1.87 -12.14 5.07
C ALA A 46 1.33 -11.16 4.01
N ARG A 47 0.03 -11.22 3.68
CA ARG A 47 -0.62 -10.28 2.76
C ARG A 47 -0.66 -8.87 3.33
N ALA A 48 -0.95 -8.72 4.62
CA ALA A 48 -0.96 -7.42 5.29
C ALA A 48 0.42 -6.76 5.24
N ILE A 49 1.48 -7.52 5.53
CA ILE A 49 2.88 -7.04 5.44
C ILE A 49 3.20 -6.60 4.00
N ALA A 50 2.85 -7.41 3.00
CA ALA A 50 3.11 -7.07 1.60
C ALA A 50 2.35 -5.81 1.14
N LEU A 51 1.09 -5.66 1.56
CA LEU A 51 0.30 -4.47 1.27
C LEU A 51 0.86 -3.23 1.96
N GLN A 52 1.30 -3.36 3.21
CA GLN A 52 1.91 -2.27 3.95
C GLN A 52 3.18 -1.77 3.25
N ALA A 53 4.06 -2.68 2.84
CA ALA A 53 5.25 -2.32 2.07
C ALA A 53 4.90 -1.59 0.76
N ARG A 54 3.82 -2.00 0.07
CA ARG A 54 3.35 -1.32 -1.13
C ARG A 54 2.77 0.06 -0.83
N LEU A 55 2.08 0.23 0.28
CA LEU A 55 1.62 1.55 0.72
C LEU A 55 2.78 2.48 1.00
N ASP A 56 3.81 2.00 1.71
CA ASP A 56 4.97 2.81 2.08
C ASP A 56 5.74 3.30 0.84
N THR A 57 5.89 2.44 -0.17
CA THR A 57 6.54 2.82 -1.44
C THR A 57 5.76 3.89 -2.20
N VAL A 58 4.45 3.73 -2.35
CA VAL A 58 3.60 4.73 -3.03
C VAL A 58 3.54 6.03 -2.23
N ARG A 59 3.50 5.96 -0.90
CA ARG A 59 3.52 7.15 -0.04
C ARG A 59 4.84 7.92 -0.18
N ALA A 60 5.97 7.21 -0.24
CA ALA A 60 7.27 7.84 -0.47
C ALA A 60 7.32 8.57 -1.82
N GLN A 61 6.76 7.97 -2.88
CA GLN A 61 6.64 8.62 -4.19
C GLN A 61 5.76 9.88 -4.12
N ARG A 62 4.62 9.82 -3.42
CA ARG A 62 3.75 10.98 -3.26
C ARG A 62 4.49 12.14 -2.58
N LEU A 63 5.21 11.85 -1.49
CA LEU A 63 5.97 12.85 -0.74
C LEU A 63 7.09 13.48 -1.56
N ASP A 64 7.78 12.71 -2.42
CA ASP A 64 8.81 13.26 -3.31
C ASP A 64 8.22 14.24 -4.32
N VAL A 65 7.08 13.89 -4.93
CA VAL A 65 6.37 14.77 -5.87
C VAL A 65 5.84 16.00 -5.16
N GLU A 66 5.23 15.86 -3.99
CA GLU A 66 4.74 16.99 -3.19
C GLU A 66 5.85 17.97 -2.84
N ARG A 67 7.03 17.45 -2.45
CA ARG A 67 8.19 18.31 -2.17
C ARG A 67 8.64 19.08 -3.41
N ARG A 68 8.68 18.43 -4.58
CA ARG A 68 9.02 19.10 -5.85
C ARG A 68 8.00 20.16 -6.22
N VAL A 69 6.72 19.87 -6.07
CA VAL A 69 5.64 20.83 -6.33
C VAL A 69 5.71 21.99 -5.35
N HIS A 70 5.97 21.74 -4.07
CA HIS A 70 6.14 22.81 -3.08
C HIS A 70 7.33 23.72 -3.42
N MET A 71 8.46 23.15 -3.85
CA MET A 71 9.62 23.95 -4.30
C MET A 71 9.33 24.78 -5.57
N LEU A 72 8.43 24.31 -6.44
CA LEU A 72 7.98 25.07 -7.62
C LEU A 72 6.93 26.13 -7.27
N HIS A 73 6.17 25.93 -6.19
CA HIS A 73 5.04 26.76 -5.80
C HIS A 73 5.39 27.85 -4.77
N ASP A 74 6.58 27.85 -4.19
CA ASP A 74 7.03 28.86 -3.20
C ASP A 74 7.28 30.23 -3.87
N GLY A 75 6.21 30.83 -4.40
CA GLY A 75 5.90 32.26 -4.49
C GLY A 75 6.79 33.18 -5.30
N SER A 76 8.00 32.78 -5.70
CA SER A 76 8.95 33.67 -6.37
C SER A 76 9.09 33.40 -7.87
N LEU A 77 8.39 32.40 -8.40
CA LEU A 77 8.61 31.94 -9.78
C LEU A 77 7.73 32.65 -10.84
N GLU A 78 6.77 33.50 -10.45
CA GLU A 78 5.65 33.81 -11.36
C GLU A 78 5.64 35.23 -11.96
N LYS A 79 6.54 36.14 -11.56
CA LYS A 79 6.64 37.46 -12.22
C LYS A 79 7.90 37.61 -13.06
N ASP A 80 9.06 37.31 -12.49
CA ASP A 80 10.34 37.53 -13.17
C ASP A 80 10.56 36.57 -14.33
N MET A 81 10.12 35.30 -14.22
CA MET A 81 10.19 34.37 -15.37
C MET A 81 9.22 34.73 -16.49
N LEU A 82 8.04 35.28 -16.15
CA LEU A 82 7.08 35.75 -17.13
C LEU A 82 7.63 36.98 -17.87
N ASP A 83 8.32 37.87 -17.14
CA ASP A 83 9.00 39.05 -17.70
C ASP A 83 10.20 38.63 -18.57
N GLU A 84 11.03 37.67 -18.14
CA GLU A 84 12.11 37.13 -18.97
C GLU A 84 11.60 36.47 -20.25
N GLN A 85 10.53 35.67 -20.19
CA GLN A 85 9.95 35.08 -21.40
C GLN A 85 9.35 36.14 -22.32
N ALA A 86 8.68 37.17 -21.77
CA ALA A 86 8.16 38.28 -22.55
C ALA A 86 9.28 39.08 -23.24
N ARG A 87 10.36 39.39 -22.53
CA ARG A 87 11.54 40.09 -23.08
C ARG A 87 12.21 39.30 -24.20
N ASN A 88 12.41 37.99 -23.99
CA ASN A 88 13.04 37.10 -24.98
C ASN A 88 12.16 36.86 -26.21
N ALA A 89 10.83 36.73 -26.05
CA ALA A 89 9.93 36.41 -27.14
C ALA A 89 9.51 37.64 -27.96
N LEU A 90 9.41 38.82 -27.33
CA LEU A 90 8.86 40.04 -27.94
C LEU A 90 9.90 41.13 -28.23
N ASN A 91 11.19 40.92 -27.92
CA ASN A 91 12.22 41.97 -27.94
C ASN A 91 11.79 43.23 -27.16
N MET A 92 11.03 43.04 -26.09
CA MET A 92 10.46 44.14 -25.32
C MET A 92 11.51 44.64 -24.33
N SER A 93 12.06 45.84 -24.54
CA SER A 93 12.85 46.55 -23.54
C SER A 93 11.97 47.58 -22.83
N HIS A 94 12.23 47.84 -21.55
CA HIS A 94 11.56 48.95 -20.87
C HIS A 94 11.90 50.29 -21.56
N ALA A 95 11.02 51.29 -21.42
CA ALA A 95 11.20 52.61 -22.05
C ALA A 95 12.55 53.29 -21.68
N ASP A 96 13.15 52.90 -20.56
CA ASP A 96 14.42 53.41 -20.03
C ASP A 96 15.62 52.45 -20.23
N GLU A 97 15.45 51.35 -20.98
CA GLU A 97 16.52 50.36 -21.23
C GLU A 97 17.17 50.49 -22.61
N LEU A 98 18.50 50.49 -22.66
CA LEU A 98 19.32 50.65 -23.87
C LEU A 98 19.81 49.27 -24.37
N THR A 99 19.22 48.76 -25.44
CA THR A 99 19.65 47.50 -26.07
C THR A 99 20.86 47.73 -26.98
N ILE A 100 22.05 47.29 -26.55
CA ILE A 100 23.28 47.36 -27.37
C ILE A 100 23.46 46.05 -28.14
N MET A 101 23.08 46.03 -29.41
CA MET A 101 23.43 44.94 -30.32
C MET A 101 24.93 45.02 -30.64
N ARG A 102 25.73 44.20 -29.97
CA ARG A 102 27.16 44.08 -30.26
C ARG A 102 27.33 43.45 -31.65
N PRO A 103 28.00 44.11 -32.61
CA PRO A 103 28.27 43.49 -33.90
C PRO A 103 29.12 42.24 -33.64
N SER A 104 28.59 41.08 -34.00
CA SER A 104 29.39 39.86 -34.06
C SER A 104 30.46 40.11 -35.12
N GLY A 105 31.69 40.39 -34.68
CA GLY A 105 32.80 40.59 -35.58
C GLY A 105 32.91 39.38 -36.49
N ARG A 106 32.50 39.55 -37.75
CA ARG A 106 32.77 38.61 -38.83
C ARG A 106 34.28 38.56 -38.99
N ARG A 107 34.92 37.63 -38.29
CA ARG A 107 36.28 37.21 -38.59
C ARG A 107 36.23 36.43 -39.90
N ILE A 108 36.31 37.18 -40.99
CA ILE A 108 36.79 36.69 -42.28
C ILE A 108 38.32 36.74 -42.23
N ASN A 109 38.90 35.66 -41.71
CA ASN A 109 40.11 34.96 -42.18
C ASN A 109 40.45 33.85 -41.20
#